data_AF-A0A7V0JLK2-F1
#
_entry.id   AF-A0A7V0JLK2-F1
#
_cell.length_a   1.000
_cell.length_b   1.000
_cell.length_c   1.000
_cell.angle_alpha   90.00
_cell.angle_beta   90.00
_cell.angle_gamma   90.00
#
_symmetry.space_group_name_H-M   'P 1'
#
loop_
_entity.id
_entity.type
_entity.pdbx_description
1 polymer ?
#
loop_
_entity_poly.entity_id
_entity_poly.type
_entity_poly.pdbx_seq_one_letter_code
_entity_poly.pdbx_strand_id
1 'polypeptide(L)' 'MKENREQAPCCGGGGVPGNFLNLAVDIADQLLNSTPAGNVITSCPACFLRLSHASKKRQKGKRTWYISRVILGSLN' A
#
# COMPACT_ATOMS: atom_id res chain seq x y z
N MET A 1 1.34 -2.80 11.09
CA MET A 1 2.70 -2.21 11.12
C MET A 1 3.09 -2.03 12.56
N LYS A 2 4.38 -1.84 12.86
CA LYS A 2 4.83 -1.56 14.22
C LYS A 2 4.71 -0.07 14.56
N GLU A 3 4.79 0.77 13.54
CA GLU A 3 4.74 2.23 13.62
C GLU A 3 3.31 2.74 13.84
N ASN A 4 3.21 3.87 14.53
CA ASN A 4 1.95 4.59 14.72
C ASN A 4 1.67 5.56 13.55
N ARG A 5 0.54 6.28 13.60
CA ARG A 5 0.12 7.24 12.57
C ARG A 5 1.19 8.27 12.23
N GLU A 6 1.91 8.79 13.22
CA GLU A 6 2.87 9.88 13.05
C GLU A 6 4.20 9.41 12.48
N GLN A 7 4.49 8.12 12.60
CA GLN A 7 5.73 7.49 12.15
C GLN A 7 5.49 6.56 10.96
N ALA A 8 4.30 6.60 10.34
CA ALA A 8 3.95 5.72 9.25
C ALA A 8 4.78 6.05 7.99
N PRO A 9 5.57 5.11 7.44
CA PRO A 9 6.32 5.34 6.21
C PRO A 9 5.42 5.57 5.00
N CYS A 10 5.91 6.37 4.05
CA CYS A 10 5.25 6.62 2.77
C CYS A 10 5.27 5.37 1.87
N CYS A 11 4.25 5.21 1.02
CA CYS A 11 4.17 4.09 0.05
C CYS A 11 5.04 4.28 -1.20
N GLY A 12 5.62 5.47 -1.41
CA GLY A 12 6.38 5.80 -2.62
C GLY A 12 5.52 5.98 -3.90
N GLY A 13 4.20 6.00 -3.79
CA GLY A 13 3.27 6.04 -4.94
C GLY A 13 2.98 7.42 -5.53
N GLY A 14 3.46 8.50 -4.90
CA GLY A 14 3.30 9.88 -5.37
C GLY A 14 4.16 10.20 -6.60
N GLY A 15 5.06 11.18 -6.51
CA GLY A 15 5.91 11.59 -7.64
C GLY A 15 7.09 10.66 -7.96
N VAL A 16 7.49 9.77 -7.04
CA VAL A 16 8.66 8.89 -7.19
C VAL A 16 8.60 8.00 -8.44
N PRO A 17 7.46 7.33 -8.77
CA PRO A 17 7.39 6.45 -9.94
C PRO A 17 7.63 7.17 -11.26
N GLY A 18 7.43 8.49 -11.33
CA GLY A 18 7.62 9.28 -12.55
C GLY A 18 9.08 9.36 -13.01
N ASN A 19 10.04 9.20 -12.08
CA ASN A 19 11.47 9.24 -12.39
C ASN A 19 12.21 7.96 -11.93
N PHE A 20 11.71 7.28 -10.89
CA PHE A 20 12.38 6.15 -10.25
C PHE A 20 11.39 5.01 -9.94
N LEU A 21 10.87 4.37 -10.99
CA LEU A 21 9.83 3.34 -10.84
C LEU A 21 10.26 2.16 -9.96
N ASN A 22 11.47 1.65 -10.13
CA ASN A 22 11.95 0.51 -9.34
C ASN A 22 12.09 0.88 -7.85
N LEU A 23 12.63 2.06 -7.55
CA LEU A 23 12.70 2.58 -6.19
C LEU A 23 11.30 2.69 -5.56
N ALA A 24 10.32 3.21 -6.31
CA ALA A 24 8.95 3.30 -5.81
C ALA A 24 8.33 1.92 -5.50
N VAL A 25 8.67 0.88 -6.29
CA VAL A 25 8.28 -0.50 -5.99
C VAL A 25 8.94 -1.00 -4.71
N ASP A 26 10.23 -0.70 -4.51
CA ASP A 26 11.02 -1.18 -3.37
C ASP A 26 10.56 -0.54 -2.06
N ILE A 27 10.24 0.76 -2.07
CA ILE A 27 9.65 1.46 -0.92
C ILE A 27 8.31 0.80 -0.53
N ALA A 28 7.44 0.56 -1.50
CA ALA A 28 6.17 -0.11 -1.26
C ALA A 28 6.36 -1.56 -0.77
N ASP A 29 7.38 -2.26 -1.25
CA ASP A 29 7.72 -3.62 -0.79
C ASP A 29 8.10 -3.64 0.69
N GLN A 30 8.95 -2.71 1.11
CA GLN A 30 9.38 -2.56 2.50
C GLN A 30 8.17 -2.27 3.41
N LEU A 31 7.26 -1.39 2.97
CA LEU A 31 6.02 -1.10 3.68
C LEU A 31 5.11 -2.34 3.83
N LEU A 32 4.99 -3.16 2.78
CA LEU A 32 4.22 -4.40 2.83
C LEU A 32 4.87 -5.46 3.73
N ASN A 33 6.21 -5.52 3.79
CA ASN A 33 6.95 -6.43 4.66
C ASN A 33 6.77 -6.08 6.14
N SER A 34 6.73 -4.78 6.48
CA SER A 34 6.49 -4.33 7.86
C SER A 34 5.01 -4.43 8.28
N THR A 35 4.12 -4.81 7.37
CA THR A 35 2.69 -4.98 7.63
C THR A 35 2.35 -6.45 7.87
N PRO A 36 2.09 -6.89 9.12
CA PRO A 36 1.77 -8.29 9.40
C PRO A 36 0.41 -8.71 8.82
N ALA A 37 -0.58 -7.82 8.80
CA ALA A 37 -1.92 -8.10 8.28
C ALA A 37 -1.90 -8.50 6.79
N GLY A 38 -2.76 -9.44 6.41
CA GLY A 38 -2.94 -9.87 5.01
C GLY A 38 -3.74 -8.87 4.16
N ASN A 39 -4.63 -8.11 4.79
CA ASN A 39 -5.38 -7.04 4.16
C ASN A 39 -4.78 -5.68 4.54
N VAL A 40 -4.61 -4.79 3.57
CA VAL A 40 -4.09 -3.43 3.73
C VAL A 40 -5.13 -2.45 3.22
N ILE A 41 -5.57 -1.51 4.06
CA ILE A 41 -6.61 -0.53 3.70
C ILE A 41 -5.95 0.85 3.57
N THR A 42 -6.31 1.61 2.54
CA THR A 42 -5.81 2.98 2.35
C THR A 42 -6.88 3.90 1.77
N SER A 43 -6.83 5.19 2.13
CA SER A 43 -7.69 6.24 1.59
C SER A 43 -7.04 7.04 0.45
N CYS A 44 -5.78 6.78 0.12
CA CYS A 44 -5.07 7.48 -0.95
C CYS A 44 -5.04 6.64 -2.24
N PRO A 45 -5.54 7.16 -3.38
CA PRO A 45 -5.52 6.44 -4.66
C PRO A 45 -4.11 6.03 -5.10
N ALA A 46 -3.11 6.91 -4.89
CA ALA A 46 -1.72 6.61 -5.22
C ALA A 46 -1.16 5.46 -4.37
N CYS A 47 -1.47 5.42 -3.07
CA CYS A 47 -1.11 4.31 -2.21
C CYS A 47 -1.77 3.01 -2.66
N PHE A 48 -3.07 3.05 -2.99
CA PHE A 48 -3.81 1.88 -3.43
C PHE A 48 -3.18 1.26 -4.68
N LEU A 49 -2.93 2.06 -5.71
CA LEU A 49 -2.32 1.60 -6.97
C LEU A 49 -0.92 1.04 -6.72
N ARG A 50 -0.08 1.78 -5.98
CA ARG A 50 1.33 1.41 -5.79
C ARG A 50 1.48 0.16 -4.94
N LEU A 51 0.75 0.04 -3.83
CA LEU A 51 0.82 -1.12 -2.94
C LEU A 51 0.23 -2.37 -3.60
N SER A 52 -0.90 -2.23 -4.32
CA SER A 52 -1.47 -3.35 -5.08
C SER A 52 -0.49 -3.87 -6.13
N HIS A 53 0.13 -2.95 -6.89
CA HIS A 53 1.07 -3.33 -7.92
C HIS A 53 2.37 -3.90 -7.32
N ALA A 54 2.88 -3.37 -6.21
CA ALA A 54 4.05 -3.93 -5.52
C ALA A 54 3.77 -5.32 -4.95
N SER A 55 2.64 -5.51 -4.26
CA SER A 55 2.22 -6.82 -3.75
C SER A 55 2.17 -7.89 -4.84
N LYS A 56 1.60 -7.55 -6.01
CA LYS A 56 1.58 -8.43 -7.17
C LYS A 56 2.98 -8.68 -7.75
N LYS A 57 3.76 -7.62 -8.01
CA LYS A 57 5.09 -7.70 -8.63
C LYS A 57 6.09 -8.48 -7.77
N ARG A 58 5.96 -8.41 -6.45
CA ARG A 58 6.85 -9.04 -5.46
C ARG A 58 6.23 -10.25 -4.77
N GLN A 59 5.06 -10.70 -5.24
CA GLN A 59 4.36 -11.91 -4.77
C GLN A 59 4.15 -11.97 -3.26
N LYS A 60 3.76 -10.85 -2.63
CA LYS A 60 3.65 -10.74 -1.16
C LYS A 60 2.40 -11.38 -0.55
N GLY A 61 1.44 -11.82 -1.38
CA GLY A 61 0.16 -12.36 -0.91
C GLY A 61 -0.71 -11.36 -0.12
N LYS A 62 -0.41 -10.06 -0.18
CA LYS A 62 -1.17 -9.01 0.49
C LYS A 62 -2.28 -8.50 -0.42
N ARG A 63 -3.49 -8.35 0.13
CA ARG A 63 -4.64 -7.74 -0.56
C ARG A 63 -4.78 -6.28 -0.13
N THR A 64 -4.78 -5.37 -1.08
CA THR A 64 -4.95 -3.93 -0.81
C THR A 64 -6.37 -3.50 -1.14
N TRP A 65 -6.97 -2.67 -0.29
CA TRP A 65 -8.33 -2.17 -0.41
C TRP A 65 -8.34 -0.65 -0.35
N TYR A 66 -9.12 -0.02 -1.22
CA TYR A 66 -9.43 1.39 -1.07
C TYR A 66 -10.57 1.56 -0.07
N ILE A 67 -10.48 2.55 0.81
CA ILE A 67 -11.36 2.69 1.98
C ILE A 67 -12.85 2.70 1.64
N SER A 68 -13.26 3.31 0.52
CA SER A 68 -14.67 3.36 0.14
C SER A 68 -15.26 1.97 -0.14
N ARG A 69 -14.47 1.02 -0.64
CA ARG A 69 -14.92 -0.37 -0.87
C ARG A 69 -15.18 -1.11 0.44
N VAL A 70 -14.37 -0.83 1.46
CA VAL A 70 -14.55 -1.41 2.79
C VAL A 70 -15.82 -0.85 3.42
N ILE A 71 -15.99 0.47 3.39
CA ILE A 71 -17.19 1.14 3.94
C ILE A 71 -18.46 0.64 3.24
N LEU A 72 -18.48 0.63 1.90
CA LEU A 72 -19.63 0.13 1.13
C LEU A 72 -19.95 -1.33 1.45
N GLY A 73 -18.94 -2.16 1.69
CA GLY A 73 -19.13 -3.56 2.08
C GLY A 73 -19.70 -3.74 3.49
N SER A 74 -19.60 -2.72 4.36
CA SER A 74 -20.14 -2.73 5.73
C SER A 74 -21.57 -2.17 5.83
N LEU A 75 -22.10 -1.60 4.75
CA LEU A 75 -23.46 -1.04 4.71
C LEU A 75 -24.52 -2.06 4.23
N ASN A 76 -24.09 -3.27 3.87
CA ASN A 76 -24.94 -4.42 3.56
C ASN A 76 -24.77 -5.50 4.63
#